data_AF-A0A5J5DCX1-F1
#
_entry.id   AF-A0A5J5DCX1-F1
#
_cell.length_a   1.000
_cell.length_b   1.000
_cell.length_c   1.000
_cell.angle_alpha   90.00
_cell.angle_beta   90.00
_cell.angle_gamma   90.00
#
_symmetry.space_group_name_H-M   'P 1'
#
loop_
_entity.id
_entity.type
_entity.pdbx_description
1 polymer ?
#
loop_
_entity_poly.entity_id
_entity_poly.type
_entity_poly.pdbx_seq_one_letter_code
_entity_poly.pdbx_strand_id
1 'polypeptide(L)'
;MDLKVDPEEMDTNQPPPIEVFAHSSTLHGISHIFTYERFCVKRSLWVVFFLGSLAFLLYVCVDRINFYLEYQHVTKLDEVTTPIMTFPAVTFCNLNAFRFSQVTRNDLYHAGELLALLNHRYEIRDIHLVEESVLESLKVKADFHNFKPRPFNMLEFYDRTGHDINDMLLACHFHGTDELKNDEPPSQQREQTSERTEEKGM
;
A
#
# COMPACT_ATOMS: atom_id res chain seq x y z
N MET A 1 -31.67 -14.12 -58.37
CA MET A 1 -32.67 -13.47 -59.21
C MET A 1 -32.95 -12.13 -58.57
N ASP A 2 -32.45 -11.07 -59.18
CA ASP A 2 -32.72 -9.70 -58.75
C ASP A 2 -34.23 -9.46 -58.74
N LEU A 3 -34.76 -9.10 -57.58
CA LEU A 3 -36.15 -8.71 -57.41
C LEU A 3 -36.33 -7.34 -58.05
N LYS A 4 -36.78 -7.34 -59.31
CA LYS A 4 -37.35 -6.18 -59.96
C LYS A 4 -38.82 -6.12 -59.57
N VAL A 5 -39.15 -5.24 -58.63
CA VAL A 5 -40.53 -4.94 -58.26
C VAL A 5 -41.05 -3.92 -59.27
N ASP A 6 -41.95 -4.34 -60.16
CA ASP A 6 -42.72 -3.42 -61.00
C ASP A 6 -43.71 -2.63 -60.11
N PRO A 7 -43.93 -1.33 -60.38
CA PRO A 7 -44.70 -0.46 -59.51
C PRO A 7 -46.20 -0.63 -59.79
N GLU A 8 -46.82 -1.65 -59.19
CA GLU A 8 -48.27 -1.62 -58.97
C GLU A 8 -48.57 -0.91 -57.64
N GLU A 9 -49.60 -0.06 -57.67
CA GLU A 9 -49.96 0.97 -56.69
C GLU A 9 -49.86 0.51 -55.23
N MET A 10 -48.88 1.07 -54.51
CA MET A 10 -48.65 0.78 -53.09
C MET A 10 -49.43 1.77 -52.22
N ASP A 11 -50.43 1.25 -51.48
CA ASP A 11 -51.15 1.94 -50.41
C ASP A 11 -50.15 2.55 -49.41
N THR A 12 -50.18 3.87 -49.25
CA THR A 12 -49.17 4.68 -48.54
C THR A 12 -49.24 4.55 -47.01
N ASN A 13 -50.06 3.63 -46.48
CA ASN A 13 -50.27 3.41 -45.04
C ASN A 13 -49.69 2.10 -44.50
N GLN A 14 -48.98 1.28 -45.30
CA GLN A 14 -48.33 0.06 -44.80
C GLN A 14 -46.81 0.20 -44.70
N PRO A 15 -46.19 -0.17 -43.56
CA PRO A 15 -44.74 -0.18 -43.44
C PRO A 15 -44.15 -1.20 -44.43
N PRO A 16 -42.95 -0.92 -44.98
CA PRO A 16 -42.31 -1.82 -45.91
C PRO A 16 -42.11 -3.21 -45.30
N PRO A 17 -42.23 -4.28 -46.11
CA PRO A 17 -42.09 -5.66 -45.65
C PRO A 17 -40.72 -5.93 -45.00
N ILE A 18 -40.70 -6.75 -43.94
CA ILE A 18 -39.50 -7.06 -43.12
C ILE A 18 -38.36 -7.68 -43.95
N GLU A 19 -38.70 -8.30 -45.08
CA GLU A 19 -37.79 -8.89 -46.05
C GLU A 19 -36.92 -7.84 -46.73
N VAL A 20 -37.50 -6.69 -47.07
CA VAL A 20 -36.76 -5.56 -47.68
C VAL A 20 -35.73 -5.04 -46.69
N PHE A 21 -36.12 -4.92 -45.41
CA PHE A 21 -35.20 -4.53 -44.33
C PHE A 21 -34.08 -5.55 -44.11
N ALA A 22 -34.41 -6.86 -44.10
CA ALA A 22 -33.43 -7.92 -43.92
C ALA A 22 -32.39 -7.99 -45.05
N HIS A 23 -32.80 -7.66 -46.28
CA HIS A 23 -31.89 -7.59 -47.42
C HIS A 23 -31.05 -6.29 -47.47
N SER A 24 -31.54 -5.18 -46.91
CA SER A 24 -30.77 -3.92 -46.80
C SER A 24 -29.88 -3.83 -45.55
N SER A 25 -30.00 -4.78 -44.62
CA SER A 25 -29.25 -4.78 -43.36
C SER A 25 -27.81 -5.27 -43.52
N THR A 26 -26.91 -4.78 -42.67
CA THR A 26 -25.51 -5.25 -42.56
C THR A 26 -25.37 -6.47 -41.66
N LEU A 27 -26.45 -6.91 -41.00
CA LEU A 27 -26.46 -8.11 -40.16
C LEU A 27 -26.33 -9.36 -41.04
N HIS A 28 -25.17 -10.00 -40.96
CA HIS A 28 -24.89 -11.20 -41.73
C HIS A 28 -25.84 -12.33 -41.30
N GLY A 29 -26.44 -13.02 -42.26
CA GLY A 29 -27.36 -14.13 -42.01
C GLY A 29 -28.84 -13.75 -41.95
N ILE A 30 -29.20 -12.48 -41.69
CA ILE A 30 -30.62 -12.08 -41.58
C ILE A 30 -31.34 -12.14 -42.93
N SER A 31 -30.66 -11.81 -44.03
CA SER A 31 -31.18 -11.92 -45.40
C SER A 31 -31.52 -13.37 -45.79
N HIS A 32 -30.77 -14.36 -45.28
CA HIS A 32 -31.03 -15.78 -45.51
C HIS A 32 -32.16 -16.36 -44.64
N ILE A 33 -32.52 -15.67 -43.55
CA ILE A 33 -33.63 -16.05 -42.67
C ILE A 33 -34.97 -15.55 -43.23
N PHE A 34 -34.99 -14.40 -43.91
CA PHE A 34 -36.21 -13.76 -44.43
C PHE A 34 -36.34 -13.85 -45.96
N THR A 35 -35.90 -14.95 -46.57
CA THR A 35 -36.10 -15.22 -48.01
C THR A 35 -37.53 -15.74 -48.30
N TYR A 36 -38.10 -15.36 -49.45
CA TYR A 36 -39.48 -15.65 -49.91
C TYR A 36 -39.83 -17.15 -50.15
N GLU A 37 -38.93 -18.09 -49.88
CA GLU A 37 -39.16 -19.52 -50.14
C GLU A 37 -40.01 -20.22 -49.07
N ARG A 38 -40.96 -21.05 -49.53
CA ARG A 38 -41.92 -21.81 -48.71
C ARG A 38 -41.17 -22.77 -47.76
N PHE A 39 -41.32 -22.59 -46.44
CA PHE A 39 -40.80 -23.40 -45.31
C PHE A 39 -39.84 -24.56 -45.69
N CYS A 40 -38.54 -24.25 -45.78
CA CYS A 40 -37.50 -25.22 -46.06
C CYS A 40 -36.55 -25.39 -44.86
N VAL A 41 -36.07 -26.62 -44.63
CA VAL A 41 -35.05 -27.00 -43.65
C VAL A 41 -33.85 -26.04 -43.62
N LYS A 42 -33.50 -25.48 -44.79
CA LYS A 42 -32.45 -24.47 -44.96
C LYS A 42 -32.69 -23.21 -44.12
N ARG A 43 -33.92 -22.71 -44.03
CA ARG A 43 -34.27 -21.52 -43.23
C ARG A 43 -34.12 -21.81 -41.74
N SER A 44 -34.61 -22.95 -41.28
CA SER A 44 -34.45 -23.38 -39.88
C SER A 44 -32.97 -23.53 -39.50
N LEU A 45 -32.16 -24.07 -40.40
CA LEU A 45 -30.71 -24.19 -40.22
C LEU A 45 -30.02 -22.82 -40.14
N TRP A 46 -30.38 -21.85 -40.99
CA TRP A 46 -29.87 -20.48 -40.91
C TRP A 46 -30.27 -19.77 -39.62
N VAL A 47 -31.51 -19.97 -39.15
CA VAL A 47 -31.97 -19.45 -37.86
C VAL A 47 -31.16 -20.05 -36.71
N VAL A 48 -30.93 -21.37 -36.72
CA VAL A 48 -30.12 -22.04 -35.68
C VAL A 48 -28.69 -21.51 -35.68
N PHE A 49 -28.05 -21.35 -36.83
CA PHE A 49 -26.68 -20.81 -36.89
C PHE A 49 -26.60 -19.34 -36.50
N PHE A 50 -27.56 -18.51 -36.93
CA PHE A 50 -27.61 -17.11 -36.55
C PHE A 50 -27.82 -16.96 -35.04
N LEU A 51 -28.77 -17.69 -34.47
CA LEU A 51 -29.05 -17.65 -33.03
C LEU A 51 -27.90 -18.25 -32.22
N GLY A 52 -27.29 -19.32 -32.70
CA GLY A 52 -26.10 -19.92 -32.09
C GLY A 52 -24.90 -18.97 -32.09
N SER A 53 -24.66 -18.28 -33.21
CA SER A 53 -23.60 -17.27 -33.33
C SER A 53 -23.85 -16.08 -32.40
N LEU A 54 -25.10 -15.59 -32.33
CA LEU A 54 -25.48 -14.50 -31.43
C LEU A 54 -25.32 -14.90 -29.95
N ALA A 55 -25.77 -16.09 -29.57
CA ALA A 55 -25.65 -16.59 -28.20
C ALA A 55 -24.16 -16.76 -27.80
N PHE A 56 -23.34 -17.31 -28.70
CA PHE A 56 -21.91 -17.45 -28.48
C PHE A 56 -21.22 -16.09 -28.34
N LEU A 57 -21.57 -15.12 -29.19
CA LEU A 57 -21.07 -13.74 -29.10
C LEU A 57 -21.41 -13.12 -27.74
N LEU A 58 -22.68 -13.18 -27.32
CA LEU A 58 -23.11 -12.64 -26.03
C LEU A 58 -22.39 -13.29 -24.85
N TYR A 59 -22.22 -14.62 -24.89
CA TYR A 59 -21.47 -15.35 -23.86
C TYR A 59 -20.03 -14.86 -23.74
N VAL A 60 -19.29 -14.77 -24.85
CA VAL A 60 -17.90 -14.29 -24.85
C VAL A 60 -17.81 -12.82 -24.44
N CYS A 61 -18.76 -11.98 -24.85
CA CYS A 61 -18.80 -10.58 -24.43
C CYS A 61 -19.01 -10.45 -22.92
N VAL A 62 -19.94 -11.19 -22.32
CA VAL A 62 -20.17 -11.18 -20.87
C VAL A 62 -18.95 -11.70 -20.11
N ASP A 63 -18.32 -12.80 -20.57
CA ASP A 63 -17.08 -13.32 -19.98
C ASP A 63 -15.97 -12.27 -19.97
N ARG A 64 -15.76 -11.59 -21.10
CA ARG A 64 -14.72 -10.55 -21.23
C ARG A 64 -15.04 -9.29 -20.44
N ILE A 65 -16.31 -8.89 -20.33
CA ILE A 65 -16.74 -7.78 -19.46
C ILE A 65 -16.48 -8.13 -18.00
N ASN A 66 -16.88 -9.33 -17.55
CA ASN A 66 -16.59 -9.77 -16.18
C ASN A 66 -15.09 -9.79 -15.91
N PHE A 67 -14.29 -10.37 -16.81
CA PHE A 67 -12.83 -10.39 -16.69
C PHE A 67 -12.23 -8.97 -16.64
N TYR A 68 -12.75 -8.03 -17.43
CA TYR A 68 -12.31 -6.63 -17.38
C TYR A 68 -12.67 -5.97 -16.04
N LEU A 69 -13.87 -6.23 -15.52
CA LEU A 69 -14.35 -5.71 -14.25
C LEU A 69 -13.71 -6.37 -13.01
N GLU A 70 -12.98 -7.48 -13.19
CA GLU A 70 -12.12 -8.05 -12.15
C GLU A 70 -10.81 -7.26 -11.96
N TYR A 71 -10.48 -6.30 -12.83
CA TYR A 71 -9.29 -5.44 -12.74
C TYR A 71 -7.98 -6.23 -12.53
N GLN A 72 -7.82 -7.34 -13.25
CA GLN A 72 -6.61 -8.15 -13.21
C GLN A 72 -5.40 -7.33 -13.71
N HIS A 73 -4.30 -7.38 -12.96
CA HIS A 73 -3.04 -6.72 -13.30
C HIS A 73 -1.90 -7.74 -13.31
N VAL A 74 -0.91 -7.50 -14.17
CA VAL A 74 0.32 -8.30 -14.24
C VAL A 74 1.50 -7.40 -13.90
N THR A 75 2.42 -7.91 -13.08
CA THR A 75 3.64 -7.18 -12.70
C THR A 75 4.80 -7.65 -13.57
N LYS A 76 5.57 -6.70 -14.10
CA LYS A 76 6.83 -6.94 -14.80
C LYS A 76 7.97 -6.45 -13.92
N LEU A 77 8.95 -7.31 -13.68
CA LEU A 77 10.15 -6.97 -12.91
C LEU A 77 11.31 -6.75 -13.90
N ASP A 78 11.96 -5.61 -13.79
CA ASP A 78 13.15 -5.25 -14.55
C ASP A 78 14.22 -4.71 -13.58
N GLU A 79 15.49 -5.06 -13.82
CA GLU A 79 16.64 -4.53 -13.08
C GLU A 79 17.38 -3.53 -13.96
N VAL A 80 17.51 -2.28 -13.50
CA VAL A 80 18.13 -1.19 -14.26
C VAL A 80 19.27 -0.60 -13.45
N THR A 81 20.48 -0.67 -13.99
CA THR A 81 21.66 -0.04 -13.39
C THR A 81 21.65 1.46 -13.65
N THR A 82 21.71 2.25 -12.59
CA THR A 82 21.79 3.72 -12.67
C THR A 82 23.12 4.21 -12.10
N PRO A 83 23.77 5.22 -12.70
CA PRO A 83 25.08 5.70 -12.26
C PRO A 83 25.02 6.49 -10.94
N ILE A 84 23.85 7.02 -10.57
CA ILE A 84 23.61 7.79 -9.35
C ILE A 84 22.31 7.27 -8.72
N MET A 85 22.36 6.92 -7.45
CA MET A 85 21.20 6.52 -6.65
C MET A 85 21.16 7.32 -5.36
N THR A 86 19.95 7.61 -4.89
CA THR A 86 19.74 8.24 -3.58
C THR A 86 20.12 7.26 -2.49
N PHE A 87 21.03 7.64 -1.61
CA PHE A 87 21.37 6.83 -0.44
C PHE A 87 20.16 6.77 0.51
N PRO A 88 19.75 5.57 0.98
CA PRO A 88 18.56 5.42 1.80
C PRO A 88 18.79 5.96 3.21
N ALA A 89 17.69 6.23 3.92
CA ALA A 89 17.76 6.49 5.34
C ALA A 89 18.22 5.23 6.09
N VAL A 90 19.27 5.35 6.89
CA VAL A 90 19.76 4.28 7.77
C VAL A 90 19.33 4.60 9.19
N THR A 91 18.41 3.79 9.73
CA THR A 91 17.99 3.90 11.14
C THR A 91 18.55 2.73 11.92
N PHE A 92 19.24 3.01 13.02
CA PHE A 92 19.73 2.00 13.94
C PHE A 92 19.45 2.43 15.38
N CYS A 93 19.18 1.44 16.22
CA CYS A 93 18.93 1.63 17.64
C CYS A 93 19.80 0.64 18.43
N ASN A 94 20.29 1.06 19.59
CA ASN A 94 20.87 0.12 20.53
C ASN A 94 19.78 -0.87 20.99
N LEU A 95 20.11 -2.17 21.03
CA LEU A 95 19.18 -3.19 21.53
C LEU A 95 18.87 -2.98 23.01
N ASN A 96 19.80 -2.39 23.76
CA ASN A 96 19.52 -1.96 25.11
C ASN A 96 18.70 -0.66 25.08
N ALA A 97 17.45 -0.74 25.55
CA ALA A 97 16.49 0.37 25.50
C ALA A 97 16.88 1.56 26.38
N PHE A 98 17.65 1.36 27.45
CA PHE A 98 18.02 2.43 28.38
C PHE A 98 19.38 2.19 29.03
N ARG A 99 20.05 3.28 29.41
CA ARG A 99 21.30 3.26 30.18
C ARG A 99 20.96 3.15 31.65
N PHE A 100 21.36 2.04 32.28
CA PHE A 100 21.10 1.78 33.70
C PHE A 100 21.62 2.90 34.63
N SER A 101 22.73 3.55 34.26
CA SER A 101 23.31 4.69 34.98
C SER A 101 22.35 5.88 35.09
N GLN A 102 21.50 6.10 34.08
CA GLN A 102 20.57 7.24 34.00
C GLN A 102 19.21 6.96 34.65
N VAL A 103 18.91 5.70 35.00
CA VAL A 103 17.65 5.33 35.65
C VAL A 103 17.62 5.84 37.09
N THR A 104 16.58 6.57 37.46
CA THR A 104 16.40 7.12 38.81
C THR A 104 15.45 6.27 39.65
N ARG A 105 15.40 6.53 40.96
CA ARG A 105 14.42 5.93 41.89
C ARG A 105 12.97 6.25 41.48
N ASN A 106 12.71 7.43 40.93
CA ASN A 106 11.37 7.78 40.43
C ASN A 106 11.00 6.95 39.19
N ASP A 107 11.95 6.75 38.27
CA ASP A 107 11.73 5.94 37.07
C ASP A 107 11.45 4.48 37.45
N LEU A 108 12.21 3.93 38.41
CA LEU A 108 12.01 2.56 38.87
C LEU A 108 10.68 2.40 39.62
N TYR A 109 10.22 3.44 40.32
CA TYR A 109 8.90 3.45 40.96
C TYR A 109 7.76 3.38 39.95
N HIS A 110 7.84 4.10 38.82
CA HIS A 110 6.74 4.15 37.83
C HIS A 110 6.85 3.07 36.76
N ALA A 111 8.06 2.75 36.29
CA ALA A 111 8.30 1.87 35.16
C ALA A 111 9.06 0.58 35.54
N GLY A 112 9.47 0.38 36.80
CA GLY A 112 10.30 -0.77 37.19
C GLY A 112 9.68 -2.13 36.89
N GLU A 113 8.35 -2.26 37.01
CA GLU A 113 7.63 -3.48 36.61
C GLU A 113 7.61 -3.64 35.08
N LEU A 114 7.37 -2.57 34.32
CA LEU A 114 7.39 -2.57 32.86
C LEU A 114 8.77 -2.96 32.31
N LEU A 115 9.83 -2.51 32.96
CA LEU A 115 11.22 -2.83 32.62
C LEU A 115 11.66 -4.22 33.13
N ALA A 116 10.75 -4.99 33.73
CA ALA A 116 11.00 -6.30 34.35
C ALA A 116 12.08 -6.31 35.45
N LEU A 117 12.44 -5.14 36.00
CA LEU A 117 13.40 -5.01 37.10
C LEU A 117 12.74 -5.26 38.46
N LEU A 118 11.46 -4.88 38.58
CA LEU A 118 10.66 -5.07 39.79
C LEU A 118 9.48 -6.01 39.55
N ASN A 119 8.99 -6.62 40.64
CA ASN A 119 7.71 -7.32 40.66
C ASN A 119 6.55 -6.38 41.02
N HIS A 120 5.33 -6.91 41.01
CA HIS A 120 4.11 -6.17 41.36
C HIS A 120 4.05 -5.71 42.84
N ARG A 121 5.02 -6.13 43.66
CA ARG A 121 5.21 -5.72 45.07
C ARG A 121 6.36 -4.71 45.24
N TYR A 122 6.92 -4.19 44.14
CA TYR A 122 8.07 -3.28 44.14
C TYR A 122 9.37 -3.88 44.71
N GLU A 123 9.54 -5.19 44.61
CA GLU A 123 10.76 -5.90 45.00
C GLU A 123 11.58 -6.28 43.76
N ILE A 124 12.91 -6.35 43.91
CA ILE A 124 13.84 -6.70 42.83
C ILE A 124 13.59 -8.13 42.35
N ARG A 125 13.44 -8.31 41.03
CA ARG A 125 13.34 -9.64 40.39
C ARG A 125 14.71 -10.27 40.18
N ASP A 126 14.74 -11.59 40.14
CA ASP A 126 15.88 -12.41 39.70
C ASP A 126 17.24 -12.00 40.28
N ILE A 127 17.28 -11.73 41.59
CA ILE A 127 18.46 -11.24 42.33
C ILE A 127 19.72 -12.06 42.05
N HIS A 128 19.58 -13.37 41.83
CA HIS A 128 20.70 -14.29 41.58
C HIS A 128 21.35 -14.16 40.19
N LEU A 129 20.69 -13.49 39.24
CA LEU A 129 21.20 -13.30 37.88
C LEU A 129 21.88 -11.93 37.69
N VAL A 130 21.88 -11.09 38.72
CA VAL A 130 22.40 -9.72 38.68
C VAL A 130 23.82 -9.70 39.26
N GLU A 131 24.74 -9.05 38.57
CA GLU A 131 26.09 -8.79 39.09
C GLU A 131 26.03 -8.01 40.41
N GLU A 132 26.90 -8.34 41.37
CA GLU A 132 26.88 -7.74 42.72
C GLU A 132 26.96 -6.20 42.69
N SER A 133 27.78 -5.64 41.81
CA SER A 133 27.94 -4.19 41.64
C SER A 133 26.64 -3.50 41.19
N VAL A 134 25.93 -4.11 40.24
CA VAL A 134 24.64 -3.63 39.71
C VAL A 134 23.53 -3.82 40.74
N LEU A 135 23.57 -4.93 41.47
CA LEU A 135 22.59 -5.24 42.50
C LEU A 135 22.64 -4.22 43.65
N GLU A 136 23.82 -3.80 44.09
CA GLU A 136 23.95 -2.75 45.12
C GLU A 136 23.37 -1.41 44.65
N SER A 137 23.62 -1.01 43.40
CA SER A 137 23.00 0.18 42.81
C SER A 137 21.47 0.04 42.72
N LEU A 138 20.98 -1.14 42.35
CA LEU A 138 19.56 -1.42 42.24
C LEU A 138 18.87 -1.39 43.62
N LYS A 139 19.48 -1.93 44.68
CA LYS A 139 18.96 -1.85 46.06
C LYS A 139 18.76 -0.40 46.51
N VAL A 140 19.71 0.48 46.22
CA VAL A 140 19.60 1.91 46.57
C VAL A 140 18.47 2.60 45.79
N LYS A 141 18.33 2.28 44.49
CA LYS A 141 17.28 2.84 43.62
C LYS A 141 15.90 2.23 43.87
N ALA A 142 15.82 1.01 44.38
CA ALA A 142 14.59 0.25 44.64
C ALA A 142 14.16 0.26 46.12
N ASP A 143 14.91 0.90 47.00
CA ASP A 143 14.35 1.30 48.28
C ASP A 143 13.22 2.31 47.99
N PHE A 144 12.04 2.14 48.57
CA PHE A 144 10.93 3.10 48.44
C PHE A 144 10.42 3.58 49.80
N HIS A 145 11.16 3.29 50.88
CA HIS A 145 10.82 3.75 52.22
C HIS A 145 10.85 5.28 52.28
N ASN A 146 9.77 5.91 52.74
CA ASN A 146 9.58 7.37 52.75
C ASN A 146 9.74 8.05 51.38
N PHE A 147 9.63 7.33 50.27
CA PHE A 147 9.73 7.91 48.94
C PHE A 147 8.46 8.70 48.59
N LYS A 148 8.63 9.92 48.06
CA LYS A 148 7.54 10.74 47.54
C LYS A 148 7.63 10.77 46.00
N PRO A 149 6.74 10.06 45.29
CA PRO A 149 6.75 10.02 43.84
C PRO A 149 6.58 11.41 43.22
N ARG A 150 7.30 11.65 42.13
CA ARG A 150 7.17 12.85 41.30
C ARG A 150 6.45 12.50 40.00
N PRO A 151 5.89 13.49 39.28
CA PRO A 151 5.32 13.27 37.95
C PRO A 151 6.30 12.53 37.04
N PHE A 152 5.78 11.67 36.19
CA PHE A 152 6.56 10.82 35.30
C PHE A 152 5.99 10.87 33.89
N ASN A 153 6.87 10.92 32.90
CA ASN A 153 6.53 10.93 31.49
C ASN A 153 7.44 9.94 30.75
N MET A 154 6.83 8.99 30.03
CA MET A 154 7.57 7.99 29.27
C MET A 154 8.46 8.60 28.17
N LEU A 155 8.03 9.69 27.54
CA LEU A 155 8.83 10.38 26.52
C LEU A 155 10.10 10.97 27.14
N GLU A 156 9.98 11.66 28.27
CA GLU A 156 11.14 12.19 29.02
C GLU A 156 12.05 11.06 29.49
N PHE A 157 11.47 9.96 29.96
CA PHE A 157 12.22 8.79 30.36
C PHE A 157 13.08 8.23 29.21
N TYR A 158 12.50 8.03 28.01
CA TYR A 158 13.25 7.53 26.86
C TYR A 158 14.30 8.54 26.37
N ASP A 159 13.98 9.83 26.34
CA ASP A 159 14.91 10.89 25.90
C ASP A 159 16.14 10.98 26.81
N ARG A 160 15.93 10.96 28.14
CA ARG A 160 17.01 11.02 29.12
C ARG A 160 17.79 9.71 29.26
N THR A 161 17.09 8.59 29.33
CA THR A 161 17.73 7.29 29.65
C THR A 161 18.18 6.53 28.42
N GLY A 162 17.66 6.82 27.23
CA GLY A 162 18.10 6.25 25.96
C GLY A 162 19.58 6.49 25.70
N HIS A 163 20.16 5.76 24.74
CA HIS A 163 21.57 5.94 24.40
C HIS A 163 21.78 7.19 23.54
N ASP A 164 22.73 8.02 23.95
CA ASP A 164 23.14 9.20 23.18
C ASP A 164 24.02 8.76 22.00
N ILE A 165 23.68 9.22 20.81
CA ILE A 165 24.44 8.94 19.60
C ILE A 165 25.88 9.44 19.70
N ASN A 166 26.12 10.52 20.44
CA ASN A 166 27.45 11.11 20.60
C ASN A 166 28.42 10.18 21.34
N ASP A 167 27.89 9.38 22.27
CA ASP A 167 28.62 8.38 23.04
C ASP A 167 28.84 7.08 22.25
N MET A 168 27.88 6.72 21.40
CA MET A 168 27.92 5.47 20.62
C MET A 168 28.73 5.59 19.33
N LEU A 169 28.61 6.70 18.61
CA LEU A 169 29.18 6.89 17.29
C LEU A 169 30.64 7.35 17.41
N LEU A 170 31.57 6.41 17.22
CA LEU A 170 33.00 6.69 17.30
C LEU A 170 33.52 7.42 16.06
N ALA A 171 33.07 7.01 14.88
CA ALA A 171 33.40 7.61 13.60
C ALA A 171 32.26 7.39 12.60
N CYS A 172 32.05 8.34 11.69
CA CYS A 172 31.07 8.25 10.61
C CYS A 172 31.71 8.81 9.33
N HIS A 173 31.72 8.00 8.27
CA HIS A 173 32.24 8.41 6.98
C HIS A 173 31.25 8.05 5.89
N PHE A 174 30.88 9.02 5.07
CA PHE A 174 30.05 8.80 3.89
C PHE A 174 30.81 9.28 2.66
N HIS A 175 30.95 8.44 1.63
CA HIS A 175 31.71 8.77 0.41
C HIS A 175 33.15 9.29 0.64
N GLY A 176 33.78 8.92 1.76
CA GLY A 176 35.14 9.36 2.11
C GLY A 176 35.21 10.74 2.77
N THR A 177 34.07 11.37 3.08
CA THR A 177 33.99 12.56 3.93
C THR A 177 33.59 12.19 5.36
N ASP A 178 34.17 12.88 6.34
CA ASP A 178 33.78 12.78 7.74
C ASP A 178 32.43 13.49 7.93
N GLU A 179 31.41 12.74 8.34
CA GLU A 179 30.09 13.30 8.63
C GLU A 179 30.06 13.82 10.07
N LEU A 180 29.51 15.01 10.27
CA LEU A 180 29.42 15.63 11.60
C LEU A 180 28.28 14.97 12.38
N LYS A 181 28.51 14.67 13.67
CA LYS A 181 27.57 13.95 14.54
C LYS A 181 26.15 14.57 14.66
N ASN A 182 25.94 15.78 14.15
CA ASN A 182 24.70 16.56 14.22
C ASN A 182 24.03 16.76 12.86
N ASP A 183 24.25 15.88 11.88
CA ASP A 183 23.50 15.95 10.63
C ASP A 183 22.01 15.64 10.90
N GLU A 184 21.26 16.72 11.11
CA GLU A 184 19.81 16.77 11.16
C GLU A 184 19.28 16.14 9.86
N PRO A 185 18.23 15.29 9.92
CA PRO A 185 17.76 14.56 8.74
C PRO A 185 17.54 15.51 7.56
N PRO A 186 18.00 15.18 6.35
CA PRO A 186 18.00 16.09 5.19
C PRO A 186 16.59 16.58 4.77
N SER A 187 15.53 16.02 5.35
CA SER A 187 14.16 16.56 5.25
C SER A 187 14.01 17.95 5.87
N GLN A 188 14.70 18.27 6.97
CA GLN A 188 14.59 19.59 7.63
C GLN A 188 15.53 20.65 7.04
N GLN A 189 16.67 20.23 6.47
CA GLN A 189 17.58 21.15 5.77
C GLN A 189 16.96 21.75 4.50
N ARG A 190 16.04 21.02 3.84
CA ARG A 190 15.35 21.52 2.64
C ARG A 190 14.31 22.60 2.96
N GLU A 191 13.68 22.55 4.13
CA GLU A 191 12.74 23.59 4.59
C GLU A 191 13.47 24.88 4.98
N GLN A 192 14.57 24.79 5.73
CA GLN A 192 15.36 25.98 6.12
C GLN A 192 16.07 26.67 4.94
N THR A 193 16.43 25.91 3.89
CA THR A 193 17.02 26.49 2.67
C THR A 193 15.96 27.22 1.83
N SER A 194 14.69 26.78 1.88
CA SER A 194 13.59 27.46 1.20
C SER A 194 13.23 28.78 1.90
N GLU A 195 13.11 28.80 3.23
CA GLU A 195 12.82 30.03 4.00
C GLU A 195 13.94 31.08 3.88
N ARG A 196 15.21 30.66 3.84
CA ARG A 196 16.35 31.58 3.67
C ARG A 196 16.46 32.17 2.25
N THR A 197 15.82 31.55 1.26
CA THR A 197 15.78 32.06 -0.11
C THR A 197 14.64 33.07 -0.30
N GLU A 198 13.54 32.94 0.44
CA GLU A 198 12.45 33.94 0.46
C GLU A 198 12.86 35.22 1.21
N GLU A 199 13.61 35.13 2.30
CA GLU A 199 14.02 36.32 3.09
C GLU A 199 15.11 37.19 2.42
N LYS A 200 15.83 36.66 1.42
CA LYS A 200 16.83 37.41 0.62
C LYS A 200 16.28 37.91 -0.72
N GLY A 201 15.03 37.58 -1.03
CA GLY A 201 14.33 37.98 -2.26
C GLY A 201 13.38 39.16 -2.10
N MET A 202 13.31 39.79 -0.92
CA MET A 202 12.50 40.98 -0.63
C MET A 202 13.34 42.17 -0.17
#